data_AF-A0AA38WLU7-F1
#
_entry.id   AF-A0AA38WLU7-F1
#
_cell.length_a   1.000
_cell.length_b   1.000
_cell.length_c   1.000
_cell.angle_alpha   90.00
_cell.angle_beta   90.00
_cell.angle_gamma   90.00
#
_symmetry.space_group_name_H-M   'P 1'
#
loop_
_entity.id
_entity.type
_entity.pdbx_description
1 polymer ?
#
loop_
_entity_poly.entity_id
_entity_poly.type
_entity_poly.pdbx_seq_one_letter_code
_entity_poly.pdbx_strand_id
1 'polypeptide(L)'
;MLCFRVLSEIHASLPPRGWNSYDSFCWTVSEDEFLQNAQLLSQKLHAHGYEYAVVDYLWYRKLVPGAYVDSLGYDVIDEWGRVIPDPGRWPSSKGGKGFTEVAKKVHDMGLKFGFHIMRGISTQAVNANTPILDITTGKAYVESGKVWHAKDIGIKERACAWMTNGFMSVDTSLGAGRAFLRSLHHQYAEWNVDFVKHDCVFGDDLDLNEIKTVSEILKGLDRPIVYSLSPGTSVTPAMAKQVAPLVNMYRVTGDDWDNWGDVAAHFDVSRDFAAASMVGSQGLLGSSWPDLDMLPLGWLTDPGSNEGPHRMSRLSLDEQKTQMTLWSMARSPLMFGGDMRKLDDATYGLLTNPILLEINSFSSNNKEAISLYYKHIGPTILGARSEFSNEKLKRRGDEGVAYSGKYEGKFHLRARNGDGFCFDTSSKRRLTSKERKRASFSPCRPDTNQMWELSENGTLVNGYSGLCASIKATKANASPGGIRSWIAAGKKGKRFCFLVGARPLKRPLRLLVRGLNEPRVWSASYFAKCKEHTADQLGGH
;
A
#
# COMPACT_ATOMS: atom_id res chain seq x y z
N MET A 1 24.01 -5.57 -37.82
CA MET A 1 23.77 -6.07 -36.46
C MET A 1 22.75 -5.13 -35.82
N LEU A 2 21.45 -5.44 -35.94
CA LEU A 2 20.39 -4.62 -35.33
C LEU A 2 20.39 -4.91 -33.82
N CYS A 3 20.73 -3.89 -33.04
CA CYS A 3 20.64 -3.91 -31.59
C CYS A 3 19.16 -3.78 -31.22
N PHE A 4 18.50 -4.89 -30.88
CA PHE A 4 17.20 -4.86 -30.22
C PHE A 4 17.42 -4.28 -28.83
N ARG A 5 17.11 -2.99 -28.63
CA ARG A 5 16.80 -2.47 -27.29
C ARG A 5 15.65 -3.33 -26.76
N VAL A 6 15.92 -4.13 -25.74
CA VAL A 6 14.88 -4.77 -24.93
C VAL A 6 13.91 -3.66 -24.53
N LEU A 7 12.62 -3.82 -24.87
CA LEU A 7 11.56 -2.91 -24.44
C LEU A 7 11.71 -2.71 -22.93
N SER A 8 11.98 -1.48 -22.50
CA SER A 8 12.14 -1.13 -21.09
C SER A 8 10.97 -1.72 -20.29
N GLU A 9 11.24 -2.66 -19.40
CA GLU A 9 10.22 -3.15 -18.47
C GLU A 9 9.63 -1.94 -17.73
N ILE A 10 8.30 -1.83 -17.67
CA ILE A 10 7.65 -0.75 -16.91
C ILE A 10 7.86 -1.06 -15.43
N HIS A 11 8.67 -0.27 -14.74
CA HIS A 11 8.98 -0.47 -13.32
C HIS A 11 7.72 -0.24 -12.49
N ALA A 12 7.46 -1.13 -11.53
CA ALA A 12 6.33 -1.03 -10.61
C ALA A 12 4.99 -0.72 -11.32
N SER A 13 4.70 -1.34 -12.47
CA SER A 13 3.41 -1.18 -13.17
C SER A 13 2.19 -1.57 -12.31
N LEU A 14 2.44 -2.34 -11.26
CA LEU A 14 1.54 -2.66 -10.15
C LEU A 14 2.21 -2.25 -8.84
N PRO A 15 1.45 -2.01 -7.75
CA PRO A 15 2.04 -1.77 -6.43
C PRO A 15 2.99 -2.92 -6.07
N PRO A 16 4.25 -2.65 -5.67
CA PRO A 16 5.18 -3.69 -5.23
C PRO A 16 4.60 -4.54 -4.09
N ARG A 17 4.91 -5.84 -4.11
CA ARG A 17 4.51 -6.78 -3.05
C ARG A 17 5.69 -7.64 -2.64
N GLY A 18 5.90 -7.78 -1.35
CA GLY A 18 7.10 -8.43 -0.84
C GLY A 18 7.08 -8.63 0.67
N TRP A 19 8.27 -8.87 1.19
CA TRP A 19 8.58 -8.99 2.60
C TRP A 19 9.73 -8.06 2.96
N ASN A 20 9.66 -7.44 4.13
CA ASN A 20 10.68 -6.57 4.67
C ASN A 20 11.01 -6.99 6.11
N SER A 21 12.28 -6.98 6.47
CA SER A 21 12.75 -7.50 7.76
C SER A 21 12.48 -6.59 8.97
N TYR A 22 12.02 -5.35 8.81
CA TYR A 22 11.95 -4.36 9.89
C TYR A 22 11.03 -4.78 11.05
N ASP A 23 9.76 -5.08 10.80
CA ASP A 23 8.81 -5.30 11.91
C ASP A 23 9.13 -6.58 12.71
N SER A 24 9.86 -7.54 12.12
CA SER A 24 10.27 -8.79 12.77
C SER A 24 11.66 -8.73 13.38
N PHE A 25 12.63 -8.15 12.69
CA PHE A 25 14.03 -8.19 13.13
C PHE A 25 14.60 -6.83 13.51
N CYS A 26 13.81 -5.76 13.36
CA CYS A 26 14.27 -4.38 13.48
C CYS A 26 15.50 -4.19 12.56
N TRP A 27 16.67 -3.94 13.14
CA TRP A 27 17.92 -3.80 12.40
C TRP A 27 18.84 -5.03 12.48
N THR A 28 18.42 -6.11 13.13
CA THR A 28 19.32 -7.17 13.64
C THR A 28 19.36 -8.45 12.80
N VAL A 29 18.57 -8.51 11.72
CA VAL A 29 18.49 -9.71 10.85
C VAL A 29 19.87 -10.20 10.41
N SER A 30 20.07 -11.52 10.44
CA SER A 30 21.26 -12.17 9.88
C SER A 30 21.03 -12.72 8.46
N GLU A 31 22.10 -13.03 7.73
CA GLU A 31 22.00 -13.60 6.38
C GLU A 31 21.18 -14.90 6.36
N ASP A 32 21.40 -15.79 7.34
CA ASP A 32 20.69 -17.07 7.43
C ASP A 32 19.19 -16.86 7.65
N GLU A 33 18.81 -15.99 8.59
CA GLU A 33 17.42 -15.68 8.87
C GLU A 33 16.73 -15.01 7.69
N PHE A 34 17.43 -14.09 7.01
CA PHE A 34 16.94 -13.44 5.80
C PHE A 34 16.69 -14.46 4.69
N LEU A 35 17.65 -15.34 4.40
CA LEU A 35 17.52 -16.34 3.33
C LEU A 35 16.46 -17.39 3.65
N GLN A 36 16.28 -17.78 4.91
CA GLN A 36 15.17 -18.64 5.32
C GLN A 36 13.81 -17.96 5.07
N ASN A 37 13.69 -16.68 5.42
CA ASN A 37 12.47 -15.90 5.16
C ASN A 37 12.21 -15.76 3.65
N ALA A 38 13.23 -15.44 2.85
CA ALA A 38 13.13 -15.36 1.40
C ALA A 38 12.73 -16.70 0.77
N GLN A 39 13.29 -17.82 1.24
CA GLN A 39 12.92 -19.14 0.75
C GLN A 39 11.44 -19.47 1.02
N LEU A 40 10.93 -19.11 2.20
CA LEU A 40 9.52 -19.29 2.55
C LEU A 40 8.60 -18.32 1.80
N LEU A 41 9.05 -17.10 1.53
CA LEU A 41 8.37 -16.15 0.65
C LEU A 41 8.18 -16.74 -0.74
N SER A 42 9.26 -17.28 -1.31
CA SER A 42 9.25 -17.97 -2.61
C SER A 42 8.25 -19.14 -2.61
N GLN A 43 8.30 -20.00 -1.59
CA GLN A 43 7.46 -21.19 -1.53
C GLN A 43 5.97 -20.89 -1.29
N LYS A 44 5.65 -19.88 -0.46
CA LYS A 44 4.28 -19.67 0.03
C LYS A 44 3.55 -18.50 -0.65
N LEU A 45 4.24 -17.42 -1.00
CA LEU A 45 3.61 -16.17 -1.42
C LEU A 45 3.98 -15.73 -2.83
N HIS A 46 5.04 -16.27 -3.44
CA HIS A 46 5.45 -15.92 -4.80
C HIS A 46 4.36 -16.19 -5.85
N ALA A 47 3.66 -17.32 -5.75
CA ALA A 47 2.52 -17.63 -6.62
C ALA A 47 1.36 -16.61 -6.49
N HIS A 48 1.32 -15.86 -5.40
CA HIS A 48 0.35 -14.79 -5.16
C HIS A 48 0.89 -13.41 -5.57
N GLY A 49 2.11 -13.34 -6.13
CA GLY A 49 2.74 -12.15 -6.66
C GLY A 49 3.55 -11.33 -5.66
N TYR A 50 3.94 -11.93 -4.53
CA TYR A 50 4.96 -11.38 -3.64
C TYR A 50 6.34 -11.72 -4.20
N GLU A 51 7.09 -10.71 -4.64
CA GLU A 51 8.34 -10.92 -5.38
C GLU A 51 9.56 -10.25 -4.72
N TYR A 52 9.38 -9.24 -3.86
CA TYR A 52 10.53 -8.55 -3.23
C TYR A 52 10.87 -9.14 -1.86
N ALA A 53 12.14 -9.46 -1.61
CA ALA A 53 12.69 -9.72 -0.28
C ALA A 53 13.66 -8.58 0.09
N VAL A 54 13.32 -7.81 1.13
CA VAL A 54 13.99 -6.54 1.45
C VAL A 54 14.67 -6.60 2.82
N VAL A 55 15.99 -6.37 2.84
CA VAL A 55 16.76 -6.17 4.07
C VAL A 55 16.59 -4.73 4.56
N ASP A 56 15.98 -4.53 5.71
CA ASP A 56 15.81 -3.17 6.25
C ASP A 56 17.09 -2.65 6.94
N TYR A 57 16.99 -1.48 7.58
CA TYR A 57 18.09 -0.60 7.94
C TYR A 57 19.22 -1.23 8.77
N LEU A 58 20.40 -0.62 8.67
CA LEU A 58 21.63 -0.94 9.41
C LEU A 58 22.20 -2.35 9.21
N TRP A 59 22.00 -2.97 8.05
CA TRP A 59 22.72 -4.19 7.66
C TRP A 59 24.25 -4.02 7.63
N TYR A 60 24.74 -2.78 7.54
CA TYR A 60 26.15 -2.39 7.64
C TYR A 60 26.63 -2.16 9.08
N ARG A 61 25.75 -2.15 10.09
CA ARG A 61 26.14 -1.96 11.49
C ARG A 61 26.46 -3.28 12.15
N LYS A 62 27.61 -3.33 12.85
CA LYS A 62 28.04 -4.48 13.65
C LYS A 62 27.05 -4.74 14.78
N LEU A 63 26.57 -5.99 14.88
CA LEU A 63 25.76 -6.44 16.02
C LEU A 63 26.67 -6.99 17.13
N VAL A 64 27.18 -6.09 17.96
CA VAL A 64 28.11 -6.37 19.07
C VAL A 64 27.68 -5.62 20.33
N PRO A 65 28.14 -6.02 21.54
CA PRO A 65 27.83 -5.28 22.76
C PRO A 65 28.15 -3.78 22.64
N GLY A 66 27.17 -2.92 22.90
CA GLY A 66 27.27 -1.47 22.79
C GLY A 66 26.76 -0.87 21.47
N ALA A 67 26.52 -1.69 20.45
CA ALA A 67 25.87 -1.24 19.21
C ALA A 67 24.34 -1.18 19.38
N TYR A 68 23.74 -0.10 18.85
CA TYR A 68 22.29 0.11 18.83
C TYR A 68 21.91 1.03 17.66
N VAL A 69 20.62 1.36 17.54
CA VAL A 69 20.05 2.14 16.44
C VAL A 69 20.76 3.47 16.15
N ASP A 70 21.28 4.17 17.15
CA ASP A 70 21.98 5.46 16.97
C ASP A 70 23.40 5.42 17.54
N SER A 71 24.03 4.24 17.59
CA SER A 71 25.41 4.11 18.08
C SER A 71 26.43 4.57 17.03
N LEU A 72 27.37 5.42 17.45
CA LEU A 72 28.48 5.87 16.61
C LEU A 72 29.64 4.85 16.58
N GLY A 73 30.26 4.65 15.42
CA GLY A 73 31.52 3.90 15.28
C GLY A 73 31.38 2.39 15.04
N TYR A 74 30.15 1.92 14.82
CA TYR A 74 29.86 0.50 14.56
C TYR A 74 29.52 0.20 13.10
N ASP A 75 29.46 1.21 12.23
CA ASP A 75 29.16 1.02 10.81
C ASP A 75 30.40 0.45 10.10
N VAL A 76 30.17 -0.45 9.15
CA VAL A 76 31.23 -0.97 8.29
C VAL A 76 31.22 -0.18 6.99
N ILE A 77 32.36 0.47 6.71
CA ILE A 77 32.58 1.25 5.50
C ILE A 77 33.76 0.68 4.71
N ASP A 78 33.73 0.84 3.39
CA ASP A 78 34.89 0.62 2.53
C ASP A 78 35.84 1.83 2.53
N GLU A 79 36.94 1.72 1.78
CA GLU A 79 37.96 2.77 1.67
C GLU A 79 37.46 4.07 1.02
N TRP A 80 36.29 4.05 0.37
CA TRP A 80 35.64 5.18 -0.28
C TRP A 80 34.54 5.81 0.57
N GLY A 81 34.33 5.31 1.78
CA GLY A 81 33.29 5.79 2.70
C GLY A 81 31.89 5.27 2.38
N ARG A 82 31.77 4.25 1.51
CA ARG A 82 30.50 3.59 1.23
C ARG A 82 30.25 2.53 2.29
N VAL A 83 29.01 2.42 2.78
CA VAL A 83 28.66 1.36 3.72
C VAL A 83 28.63 -0.01 3.05
N ILE A 84 29.14 -1.03 3.73
CA ILE A 84 29.17 -2.41 3.25
C ILE A 84 28.58 -3.36 4.30
N PRO A 85 28.06 -4.55 3.90
CA PRO A 85 27.40 -5.45 4.84
C PRO A 85 28.35 -5.94 5.90
N ASP A 86 27.93 -5.89 7.17
CA ASP A 86 28.74 -6.39 8.28
C ASP A 86 29.08 -7.87 8.07
N PRO A 87 30.35 -8.24 7.86
CA PRO A 87 30.73 -9.62 7.56
C PRO A 87 30.49 -10.60 8.73
N GLY A 88 30.21 -10.10 9.94
CA GLY A 88 29.75 -10.92 11.06
C GLY A 88 28.31 -11.40 10.88
N ARG A 89 27.43 -10.54 10.37
CA ARG A 89 26.01 -10.81 10.11
C ARG A 89 25.73 -11.33 8.71
N TRP A 90 26.59 -10.97 7.76
CA TRP A 90 26.52 -11.31 6.35
C TRP A 90 27.80 -12.04 5.91
N PRO A 91 28.03 -13.29 6.34
CA PRO A 91 29.27 -14.00 6.05
C PRO A 91 29.62 -14.08 4.56
N SER A 92 28.63 -14.08 3.66
CA SER A 92 28.88 -14.10 2.21
C SER A 92 29.46 -12.79 1.66
N SER A 93 29.42 -11.69 2.42
CA SER A 93 29.98 -10.39 2.01
C SER A 93 31.50 -10.33 2.12
N LYS A 94 32.11 -11.27 2.85
CA LYS A 94 33.57 -11.35 3.07
C LYS A 94 34.33 -11.35 1.74
N GLY A 95 35.46 -10.64 1.74
CA GLY A 95 36.29 -10.49 0.54
C GLY A 95 35.77 -9.45 -0.45
N GLY A 96 34.98 -8.46 0.01
CA GLY A 96 34.52 -7.35 -0.82
C GLY A 96 33.36 -7.69 -1.75
N LYS A 97 32.66 -8.81 -1.50
CA LYS A 97 31.55 -9.27 -2.35
C LYS A 97 30.24 -8.51 -2.14
N GLY A 98 30.14 -7.76 -1.05
CA GLY A 98 28.92 -7.06 -0.65
C GLY A 98 27.72 -8.00 -0.61
N PHE A 99 26.60 -7.59 -1.24
CA PHE A 99 25.39 -8.41 -1.30
C PHE A 99 25.28 -9.33 -2.52
N THR A 100 26.30 -9.38 -3.40
CA THR A 100 26.23 -10.14 -4.67
C THR A 100 25.75 -11.58 -4.48
N GLU A 101 26.27 -12.28 -3.48
CA GLU A 101 25.91 -13.68 -3.20
C GLU A 101 24.50 -13.82 -2.61
N VAL A 102 24.07 -12.86 -1.79
CA VAL A 102 22.70 -12.84 -1.22
C VAL A 102 21.70 -12.59 -2.34
N ALA A 103 21.94 -11.56 -3.16
CA ALA A 103 21.11 -11.23 -4.31
C ALA A 103 20.97 -12.43 -5.26
N LYS A 104 22.10 -13.09 -5.58
CA LYS A 104 22.10 -14.30 -6.39
C LYS A 104 21.19 -15.39 -5.81
N LYS A 105 21.32 -15.70 -4.51
CA LYS A 105 20.47 -16.72 -3.86
C LYS A 105 18.99 -16.34 -3.91
N VAL A 106 18.65 -15.06 -3.72
CA VAL A 106 17.27 -14.56 -3.82
C VAL A 106 16.74 -14.69 -5.26
N HIS A 107 17.55 -14.35 -6.27
CA HIS A 107 17.19 -14.54 -7.68
C HIS A 107 17.02 -16.01 -8.06
N ASP A 108 17.88 -16.89 -7.55
CA ASP A 108 17.76 -18.35 -7.75
C ASP A 108 16.43 -18.90 -7.15
N MET A 109 15.86 -18.22 -6.15
CA MET A 109 14.52 -18.51 -5.59
C MET A 109 13.36 -17.92 -6.41
N GLY A 110 13.65 -17.23 -7.52
CA GLY A 110 12.66 -16.53 -8.35
C GLY A 110 12.18 -15.20 -7.77
N LEU A 111 12.82 -14.68 -6.73
CA LEU A 111 12.48 -13.42 -6.08
C LEU A 111 13.40 -12.28 -6.56
N LYS A 112 13.08 -11.06 -6.14
CA LYS A 112 13.86 -9.83 -6.33
C LYS A 112 14.45 -9.39 -5.00
N PHE A 113 15.70 -8.95 -5.02
CA PHE A 113 16.44 -8.53 -3.83
C PHE A 113 16.38 -7.02 -3.64
N GLY A 114 16.05 -6.59 -2.42
CA GLY A 114 16.11 -5.19 -2.05
C GLY A 114 16.79 -4.95 -0.72
N PHE A 115 17.17 -3.70 -0.49
CA PHE A 115 17.64 -3.28 0.83
C PHE A 115 17.33 -1.81 1.12
N HIS A 116 17.48 -1.44 2.38
CA HIS A 116 17.31 -0.09 2.91
C HIS A 116 18.63 0.71 2.94
N ILE A 117 18.60 1.98 2.57
CA ILE A 117 19.72 2.90 2.79
C ILE A 117 19.24 4.19 3.46
N MET A 118 20.06 4.73 4.36
CA MET A 118 19.87 6.07 4.92
C MET A 118 20.29 7.15 3.91
N ARG A 119 19.71 8.35 4.01
CA ARG A 119 20.18 9.51 3.23
C ARG A 119 21.67 9.79 3.39
N GLY A 120 22.26 10.29 2.31
CA GLY A 120 23.56 10.92 2.30
C GLY A 120 24.70 9.98 2.67
N ILE A 121 25.46 10.37 3.70
CA ILE A 121 26.75 9.77 4.07
C ILE A 121 26.80 9.46 5.56
N SER A 122 27.47 8.36 5.93
CA SER A 122 27.62 7.97 7.33
C SER A 122 28.58 8.92 8.07
N THR A 123 28.27 9.20 9.34
CA THR A 123 29.15 9.96 10.23
C THR A 123 30.52 9.30 10.35
N GLN A 124 30.59 7.97 10.22
CA GLN A 124 31.85 7.25 10.26
C GLN A 124 32.75 7.54 9.06
N ALA A 125 32.20 7.61 7.84
CA ALA A 125 32.95 8.01 6.65
C ALA A 125 33.46 9.45 6.78
N VAL A 126 32.61 10.36 7.28
CA VAL A 126 32.99 11.77 7.56
C VAL A 126 34.11 11.85 8.60
N ASN A 127 34.03 11.09 9.69
CA ASN A 127 35.06 11.09 10.73
C ASN A 127 36.39 10.53 10.23
N ALA A 128 36.34 9.43 9.46
CA ALA A 128 37.50 8.83 8.80
C ALA A 128 38.05 9.71 7.67
N ASN A 129 37.26 10.67 7.18
CA ASN A 129 37.57 11.54 6.04
C ASN A 129 38.02 10.76 4.80
N THR A 130 37.27 9.73 4.44
CA THR A 130 37.59 8.88 3.28
C THR A 130 37.57 9.68 1.98
N PRO A 131 38.41 9.33 0.99
CA PRO A 131 38.30 9.89 -0.35
C PRO A 131 36.98 9.46 -1.01
N ILE A 132 36.48 10.26 -1.95
CA ILE A 132 35.30 9.91 -2.74
C ILE A 132 35.71 9.14 -3.99
N LEU A 133 35.05 8.03 -4.30
CA LEU A 133 35.32 7.26 -5.52
C LEU A 133 34.78 7.97 -6.76
N ASP A 134 35.65 8.15 -7.76
CA ASP A 134 35.24 8.37 -9.14
C ASP A 134 35.13 7.03 -9.87
N ILE A 135 33.90 6.60 -10.11
CA ILE A 135 33.61 5.32 -10.77
C ILE A 135 34.12 5.25 -12.21
N THR A 136 34.42 6.38 -12.86
CA THR A 136 34.93 6.40 -14.24
C THR A 136 36.41 6.09 -14.31
N THR A 137 37.17 6.49 -13.28
CA THR A 137 38.63 6.33 -13.23
C THR A 137 39.08 5.24 -12.26
N GLY A 138 38.20 4.81 -11.34
CA GLY A 138 38.54 3.89 -10.25
C GLY A 138 39.46 4.51 -9.19
N LYS A 139 39.55 5.85 -9.14
CA LYS A 139 40.45 6.61 -8.27
C LYS A 139 39.67 7.64 -7.45
N ALA A 140 40.37 8.38 -6.60
CA ALA A 140 39.76 9.48 -5.85
C ALA A 140 39.25 10.58 -6.78
N TYR A 141 38.04 11.09 -6.50
CA TYR A 141 37.38 12.13 -7.28
C TYR A 141 38.15 13.45 -7.18
N VAL A 142 38.54 13.97 -8.34
CA VAL A 142 39.25 15.23 -8.49
C VAL A 142 38.40 16.21 -9.28
N GLU A 143 38.14 17.38 -8.69
CA GLU A 143 37.47 18.49 -9.36
C GLU A 143 38.17 19.78 -8.96
N SER A 144 38.46 20.64 -9.95
CA SER A 144 39.20 21.90 -9.76
C SER A 144 40.57 21.72 -9.07
N GLY A 145 41.27 20.63 -9.38
CA GLY A 145 42.59 20.32 -8.80
C GLY A 145 42.58 19.85 -7.34
N LYS A 146 41.40 19.72 -6.72
CA LYS A 146 41.21 19.23 -5.35
C LYS A 146 40.77 17.77 -5.35
N VAL A 147 41.39 16.94 -4.51
CA VAL A 147 40.85 15.61 -4.14
C VAL A 147 39.79 15.81 -3.06
N TRP A 148 38.56 15.37 -3.34
CA TRP A 148 37.43 15.54 -2.43
C TRP A 148 37.30 14.37 -1.47
N HIS A 149 36.92 14.67 -0.23
CA HIS A 149 36.76 13.70 0.86
C HIS A 149 35.40 13.84 1.54
N ALA A 150 35.04 12.85 2.35
CA ALA A 150 33.76 12.82 3.06
C ALA A 150 33.47 14.07 3.91
N LYS A 151 34.48 14.69 4.54
CA LYS A 151 34.28 15.95 5.30
C LYS A 151 33.93 17.16 4.43
N ASP A 152 34.28 17.11 3.15
CA ASP A 152 34.00 18.22 2.22
C ASP A 152 32.55 18.22 1.74
N ILE A 153 31.86 17.07 1.84
CA ILE A 153 30.52 16.88 1.26
C ILE A 153 29.43 16.59 2.29
N GLY A 154 29.77 16.19 3.51
CA GLY A 154 28.78 15.91 4.57
C GLY A 154 28.26 17.18 5.23
N ILE A 155 26.93 17.31 5.33
CA ILE A 155 26.25 18.45 5.96
C ILE A 155 25.78 18.05 7.36
N LYS A 156 26.61 18.29 8.38
CA LYS A 156 26.35 17.86 9.76
C LYS A 156 25.07 18.43 10.36
N GLU A 157 24.70 19.64 9.96
CA GLU A 157 23.50 20.34 10.40
C GLU A 157 22.21 19.69 9.86
N ARG A 158 22.35 18.79 8.87
CA ARG A 158 21.26 18.01 8.26
C ARG A 158 21.43 16.52 8.55
N ALA A 159 21.68 16.20 9.82
CA ALA A 159 21.66 14.83 10.31
C ALA A 159 20.23 14.25 10.31
N CYS A 160 20.12 12.93 10.27
CA CYS A 160 18.82 12.28 10.42
C CYS A 160 18.18 12.56 11.78
N ALA A 161 16.93 13.04 11.82
CA ALA A 161 16.30 13.54 13.05
C ALA A 161 16.23 12.48 14.17
N TRP A 162 16.02 11.22 13.81
CA TRP A 162 15.92 10.09 14.74
C TRP A 162 17.22 9.28 14.87
N MET A 163 18.24 9.58 14.06
CA MET A 163 19.56 8.93 14.09
C MET A 163 20.66 9.96 13.85
N THR A 164 20.82 10.90 14.81
CA THR A 164 21.69 12.06 14.64
C THR A 164 23.17 11.71 14.63
N ASN A 165 23.55 10.55 15.18
CA ASN A 165 24.93 10.08 15.20
C ASN A 165 25.27 9.19 14.00
N GLY A 166 24.27 8.69 13.27
CA GLY A 166 24.46 7.73 12.18
C GLY A 166 24.79 8.36 10.84
N PHE A 167 23.88 9.16 10.30
CA PHE A 167 23.93 9.65 8.91
C PHE A 167 23.56 11.13 8.81
N MET A 168 24.09 11.78 7.78
CA MET A 168 23.81 13.16 7.42
C MET A 168 23.66 13.35 5.91
N SER A 169 22.93 14.39 5.50
CA SER A 169 22.82 14.75 4.08
C SER A 169 24.19 14.97 3.44
N VAL A 170 24.25 14.68 2.14
CA VAL A 170 25.38 15.04 1.29
C VAL A 170 25.07 16.31 0.50
N ASP A 171 26.07 17.18 0.33
CA ASP A 171 25.92 18.38 -0.49
C ASP A 171 25.92 18.04 -1.99
N THR A 172 24.72 17.83 -2.50
CA THR A 172 24.45 17.57 -3.92
C THR A 172 24.69 18.76 -4.84
N SER A 173 24.97 19.98 -4.31
CA SER A 173 25.39 21.11 -5.14
C SER A 173 26.82 20.91 -5.68
N LEU A 174 27.65 20.16 -4.95
CA LEU A 174 29.03 19.81 -5.32
C LEU A 174 29.07 18.62 -6.28
N GLY A 175 29.99 18.65 -7.25
CA GLY A 175 30.24 17.50 -8.12
C GLY A 175 30.65 16.26 -7.33
N ALA A 176 31.47 16.45 -6.29
CA ALA A 176 31.89 15.39 -5.38
C ALA A 176 30.74 14.75 -4.59
N GLY A 177 29.75 15.53 -4.14
CA GLY A 177 28.58 14.99 -3.45
C GLY A 177 27.73 14.10 -4.37
N ARG A 178 27.52 14.55 -5.61
CA ARG A 178 26.86 13.72 -6.65
C ARG A 178 27.69 12.50 -7.04
N ALA A 179 29.02 12.62 -7.07
CA ALA A 179 29.92 11.50 -7.35
C ALA A 179 29.84 10.42 -6.26
N PHE A 180 29.77 10.82 -4.99
CA PHE A 180 29.57 9.90 -3.88
C PHE A 180 28.26 9.11 -4.02
N LEU A 181 27.13 9.79 -4.21
CA LEU A 181 25.84 9.12 -4.44
C LEU A 181 25.85 8.21 -5.67
N ARG A 182 26.53 8.62 -6.75
CA ARG A 182 26.70 7.79 -7.94
C ARG A 182 27.50 6.53 -7.62
N SER A 183 28.58 6.65 -6.84
CA SER A 183 29.42 5.51 -6.45
C SER A 183 28.67 4.47 -5.59
N LEU A 184 27.73 4.92 -4.74
CA LEU A 184 26.85 4.04 -3.96
C LEU A 184 25.90 3.27 -4.89
N HIS A 185 25.15 3.96 -5.73
CA HIS A 185 24.09 3.31 -6.52
C HIS A 185 24.65 2.43 -7.66
N HIS A 186 25.86 2.73 -8.17
CA HIS A 186 26.57 1.80 -9.05
C HIS A 186 27.01 0.52 -8.33
N GLN A 187 27.52 0.63 -7.10
CA GLN A 187 27.84 -0.54 -6.27
C GLN A 187 26.59 -1.41 -6.04
N TYR A 188 25.43 -0.81 -5.84
CA TYR A 188 24.18 -1.55 -5.65
C TYR A 188 23.77 -2.30 -6.92
N ALA A 189 23.97 -1.69 -8.10
CA ALA A 189 23.75 -2.36 -9.38
C ALA A 189 24.72 -3.54 -9.58
N GLU A 190 26.01 -3.37 -9.20
CA GLU A 190 27.02 -4.43 -9.25
C GLU A 190 26.67 -5.62 -8.33
N TRP A 191 26.03 -5.36 -7.19
CA TRP A 191 25.50 -6.40 -6.31
C TRP A 191 24.19 -7.04 -6.81
N ASN A 192 23.69 -6.64 -7.98
CA ASN A 192 22.43 -7.11 -8.56
C ASN A 192 21.19 -6.77 -7.72
N VAL A 193 21.12 -5.57 -7.16
CA VAL A 193 19.95 -5.13 -6.39
C VAL A 193 18.79 -4.74 -7.31
N ASP A 194 17.56 -5.01 -6.90
CA ASP A 194 16.31 -4.72 -7.64
C ASP A 194 15.46 -3.62 -7.00
N PHE A 195 15.69 -3.32 -5.73
CA PHE A 195 14.84 -2.43 -4.94
C PHE A 195 15.67 -1.71 -3.86
N VAL A 196 15.51 -0.38 -3.78
CA VAL A 196 16.13 0.44 -2.74
C VAL A 196 15.06 1.22 -1.98
N LYS A 197 15.00 1.03 -0.66
CA LYS A 197 14.23 1.87 0.28
C LYS A 197 15.16 2.95 0.83
N HIS A 198 14.97 4.19 0.41
CA HIS A 198 15.79 5.33 0.79
C HIS A 198 15.11 6.13 1.89
N ASP A 199 15.74 6.16 3.05
CA ASP A 199 15.14 6.63 4.29
C ASP A 199 15.75 7.93 4.80
N CYS A 200 15.00 8.60 5.68
CA CYS A 200 15.30 9.92 6.20
C CYS A 200 15.45 10.99 5.11
N VAL A 201 14.72 10.85 4.01
CA VAL A 201 14.81 11.75 2.84
C VAL A 201 13.47 12.38 2.45
N PHE A 202 12.37 11.93 3.06
CA PHE A 202 11.00 12.35 2.72
C PHE A 202 10.18 12.71 3.98
N GLY A 203 9.00 13.31 3.77
CA GLY A 203 8.19 13.88 4.85
C GLY A 203 8.84 15.12 5.46
N ASP A 204 8.88 15.17 6.79
CA ASP A 204 9.54 16.27 7.52
C ASP A 204 11.04 16.41 7.18
N ASP A 205 11.67 15.33 6.69
CA ASP A 205 13.08 15.30 6.29
C ASP A 205 13.32 15.56 4.79
N LEU A 206 12.32 16.09 4.06
CA LEU A 206 12.35 16.24 2.60
C LEU A 206 13.68 16.81 2.07
N ASP A 207 14.40 15.99 1.31
CA ASP A 207 15.56 16.39 0.50
C ASP A 207 15.30 16.13 -0.98
N LEU A 208 14.62 17.09 -1.63
CA LEU A 208 14.26 16.96 -3.04
C LEU A 208 15.48 16.88 -3.96
N ASN A 209 16.60 17.53 -3.60
CA ASN A 209 17.82 17.53 -4.42
C ASN A 209 18.48 16.16 -4.40
N GLU A 210 18.56 15.53 -3.23
CA GLU A 210 19.07 14.17 -3.12
C GLU A 210 18.16 13.16 -3.81
N ILE A 211 16.84 13.25 -3.61
CA ILE A 211 15.85 12.39 -4.29
C ILE A 211 16.02 12.48 -5.82
N LYS A 212 16.13 13.70 -6.36
CA LYS A 212 16.31 13.93 -7.78
C LYS A 212 17.64 13.37 -8.29
N THR A 213 18.72 13.61 -7.57
CA THR A 213 20.06 13.11 -7.93
C THR A 213 20.07 11.58 -8.00
N VAL A 214 19.52 10.91 -6.98
CA VAL A 214 19.42 9.45 -6.94
C VAL A 214 18.52 8.94 -8.07
N SER A 215 17.36 9.56 -8.30
CA SER A 215 16.45 9.19 -9.40
C SER A 215 17.13 9.27 -10.78
N GLU A 216 17.91 10.33 -11.03
CA GLU A 216 18.68 10.48 -12.27
C GLU A 216 19.78 9.41 -12.41
N ILE A 217 20.46 9.04 -11.32
CA ILE A 217 21.42 7.95 -11.32
C ILE A 217 20.73 6.63 -11.65
N LEU A 218 19.65 6.28 -10.94
CA LEU A 218 18.90 5.04 -11.13
C LEU A 218 18.33 4.92 -12.55
N LYS A 219 17.88 6.03 -13.14
CA LYS A 219 17.41 6.09 -14.52
C LYS A 219 18.50 5.74 -15.54
N GLY A 220 19.76 6.01 -15.22
CA GLY A 220 20.92 5.78 -16.07
C GLY A 220 21.57 4.40 -15.91
N LEU A 221 21.12 3.59 -14.95
CA LEU A 221 21.64 2.23 -14.76
C LEU A 221 21.05 1.26 -15.79
N ASP A 222 21.87 0.32 -16.25
CA ASP A 222 21.40 -0.76 -17.14
C ASP A 222 20.48 -1.75 -16.41
N ARG A 223 20.64 -1.86 -15.07
CA ARG A 223 19.78 -2.68 -14.21
C ARG A 223 18.65 -1.83 -13.64
N PRO A 224 17.38 -2.20 -13.90
CA PRO A 224 16.22 -1.69 -13.18
C PRO A 224 16.33 -1.79 -11.65
N ILE A 225 16.20 -0.65 -10.95
CA ILE A 225 16.06 -0.62 -9.49
C ILE A 225 14.80 0.16 -9.13
N VAL A 226 13.88 -0.46 -8.41
CA VAL A 226 12.68 0.17 -7.86
C VAL A 226 13.09 1.12 -6.74
N TYR A 227 12.63 2.37 -6.83
CA TYR A 227 12.99 3.41 -5.87
C TYR A 227 11.84 3.74 -4.91
N SER A 228 12.05 3.46 -3.62
CA SER A 228 11.10 3.67 -2.53
C SER A 228 11.58 4.76 -1.58
N LEU A 229 10.73 5.71 -1.18
CA LEU A 229 11.07 6.77 -0.22
C LEU A 229 10.48 6.55 1.18
N SER A 230 11.25 6.94 2.19
CA SER A 230 10.92 6.90 3.61
C SER A 230 11.62 8.06 4.38
N PRO A 231 11.13 8.47 5.57
CA PRO A 231 9.81 8.21 6.11
C PRO A 231 8.74 9.07 5.42
N GLY A 232 7.49 9.00 5.89
CA GLY A 232 6.37 9.77 5.36
C GLY A 232 5.70 10.67 6.41
N THR A 233 6.41 11.05 7.47
CA THR A 233 5.86 11.89 8.54
C THR A 233 5.37 13.22 7.97
N SER A 234 4.15 13.62 8.34
CA SER A 234 3.50 14.88 7.92
C SER A 234 3.38 15.08 6.40
N VAL A 235 3.44 14.00 5.61
CA VAL A 235 3.36 14.09 4.15
C VAL A 235 1.98 14.58 3.69
N THR A 236 1.98 15.49 2.71
CA THR A 236 0.77 15.99 2.06
C THR A 236 0.75 15.62 0.58
N PRO A 237 -0.44 15.59 -0.08
CA PRO A 237 -0.50 15.39 -1.53
C PRO A 237 0.29 16.43 -2.33
N ALA A 238 0.42 17.66 -1.83
CA ALA A 238 1.22 18.70 -2.49
C ALA A 238 2.72 18.39 -2.46
N MET A 239 3.21 17.85 -1.34
CA MET A 239 4.58 17.36 -1.21
C MET A 239 4.81 16.15 -2.13
N ALA A 240 3.91 15.19 -2.11
CA ALA A 240 4.01 13.99 -2.93
C ALA A 240 4.03 14.25 -4.44
N LYS A 241 3.31 15.27 -4.92
CA LYS A 241 3.37 15.69 -6.34
C LYS A 241 4.77 16.06 -6.83
N GLN A 242 5.65 16.52 -5.93
CA GLN A 242 7.02 16.89 -6.29
C GLN A 242 7.93 15.67 -6.47
N VAL A 243 7.67 14.58 -5.72
CA VAL A 243 8.54 13.39 -5.70
C VAL A 243 8.00 12.24 -6.53
N ALA A 244 6.69 12.12 -6.71
CA ALA A 244 6.06 10.99 -7.41
C ALA A 244 6.67 10.72 -8.79
N PRO A 245 6.96 11.72 -9.66
CA PRO A 245 7.59 11.49 -10.96
C PRO A 245 9.02 10.94 -10.90
N LEU A 246 9.68 11.05 -9.74
CA LEU A 246 11.08 10.69 -9.52
C LEU A 246 11.23 9.29 -8.93
N VAL A 247 10.14 8.66 -8.45
CA VAL A 247 10.21 7.43 -7.64
C VAL A 247 9.10 6.45 -8.00
N ASN A 248 9.19 5.22 -7.50
CA ASN A 248 8.20 4.16 -7.74
C ASN A 248 7.23 3.99 -6.58
N MET A 249 7.64 4.34 -5.36
CA MET A 249 6.75 4.40 -4.21
C MET A 249 7.32 5.38 -3.17
N TYR A 250 6.43 5.94 -2.34
CA TYR A 250 6.82 6.89 -1.31
C TYR A 250 5.86 6.78 -0.13
N ARG A 251 6.43 6.69 1.06
CA ARG A 251 5.65 6.49 2.28
C ARG A 251 4.87 7.76 2.64
N VAL A 252 3.62 7.62 3.10
CA VAL A 252 2.72 8.77 3.33
C VAL A 252 2.35 9.01 4.80
N THR A 253 2.94 8.24 5.73
CA THR A 253 2.75 8.36 7.19
C THR A 253 4.06 8.23 7.96
N GLY A 254 4.04 8.31 9.29
CA GLY A 254 5.14 7.75 10.09
C GLY A 254 5.17 6.21 10.00
N ASP A 255 6.08 5.59 10.77
CA ASP A 255 6.15 4.13 10.93
C ASP A 255 4.81 3.55 11.39
N ASP A 256 4.23 2.64 10.58
CA ASP A 256 3.05 1.89 10.96
C ASP A 256 3.44 0.70 11.85
N TRP A 257 2.86 0.65 13.05
CA TRP A 257 3.03 -0.49 13.95
C TRP A 257 1.70 -1.12 14.32
N ASP A 258 1.77 -2.24 15.03
CA ASP A 258 0.64 -3.10 15.40
C ASP A 258 -0.28 -2.52 16.50
N ASN A 259 -0.59 -1.22 16.42
CA ASN A 259 -1.58 -0.57 17.27
C ASN A 259 -2.66 0.13 16.44
N TRP A 260 -3.88 0.18 16.97
CA TRP A 260 -5.01 0.75 16.23
C TRP A 260 -4.86 2.24 15.92
N GLY A 261 -4.09 2.99 16.71
CA GLY A 261 -3.86 4.42 16.46
C GLY A 261 -3.22 4.67 15.11
N ASP A 262 -2.17 3.92 14.80
CA ASP A 262 -1.44 4.00 13.53
C ASP A 262 -2.33 3.56 12.37
N VAL A 263 -2.93 2.37 12.46
CA VAL A 263 -3.88 1.86 11.44
C VAL A 263 -5.02 2.85 11.17
N ALA A 264 -5.56 3.49 12.21
CA ALA A 264 -6.65 4.45 12.07
C ALA A 264 -6.25 5.74 11.35
N ALA A 265 -4.99 6.19 11.50
CA ALA A 265 -4.49 7.40 10.86
C ALA A 265 -4.47 7.29 9.33
N HIS A 266 -4.21 6.09 8.80
CA HIS A 266 -4.17 5.82 7.36
C HIS A 266 -5.48 6.08 6.63
N PHE A 267 -6.63 6.05 7.32
CA PHE A 267 -7.92 6.32 6.67
C PHE A 267 -8.02 7.73 6.09
N ASP A 268 -7.55 8.73 6.82
CA ASP A 268 -7.60 10.12 6.36
C ASP A 268 -6.53 10.39 5.30
N VAL A 269 -5.32 9.87 5.51
CA VAL A 269 -4.21 10.03 4.56
C VAL A 269 -4.54 9.36 3.21
N SER A 270 -4.97 8.09 3.22
CA SER A 270 -5.32 7.38 1.99
C SER A 270 -6.47 8.06 1.23
N ARG A 271 -7.48 8.62 1.94
CA ARG A 271 -8.54 9.43 1.32
C ARG A 271 -7.94 10.62 0.58
N ASP A 272 -7.09 11.40 1.24
CA ASP A 272 -6.54 12.64 0.69
C ASP A 272 -5.67 12.37 -0.54
N PHE A 273 -4.88 11.30 -0.49
CA PHE A 273 -4.06 10.83 -1.61
C PHE A 273 -4.89 10.32 -2.79
N ALA A 274 -5.95 9.56 -2.54
CA ALA A 274 -6.88 9.13 -3.57
C ALA A 274 -7.62 10.31 -4.22
N ALA A 275 -8.09 11.27 -3.40
CA ALA A 275 -8.78 12.48 -3.87
C ALA A 275 -7.87 13.39 -4.71
N ALA A 276 -6.56 13.36 -4.44
CA ALA A 276 -5.55 14.09 -5.20
C ALA A 276 -5.05 13.34 -6.46
N SER A 277 -5.66 12.19 -6.80
CA SER A 277 -5.29 11.35 -7.95
C SER A 277 -3.84 10.88 -7.93
N MET A 278 -3.29 10.61 -6.74
CA MET A 278 -1.89 10.21 -6.57
C MET A 278 -1.67 8.69 -6.73
N VAL A 279 -2.72 7.89 -6.59
CA VAL A 279 -2.65 6.41 -6.65
C VAL A 279 -2.27 5.94 -8.06
N GLY A 280 -1.07 5.37 -8.20
CA GLY A 280 -0.56 4.85 -9.47
C GLY A 280 -0.26 5.95 -10.51
N SER A 281 0.12 7.14 -10.03
CA SER A 281 0.52 8.26 -10.88
C SER A 281 1.83 7.98 -11.65
N GLN A 282 2.22 8.84 -12.59
CA GLN A 282 3.48 8.66 -13.32
C GLN A 282 4.67 8.70 -12.37
N GLY A 283 5.53 7.68 -12.44
CA GLY A 283 6.75 7.55 -11.64
C GLY A 283 8.00 7.28 -12.46
N LEU A 284 9.08 6.93 -11.76
CA LEU A 284 10.38 6.60 -12.34
C LEU A 284 10.27 5.36 -13.23
N LEU A 285 10.40 5.55 -14.54
CA LEU A 285 10.34 4.46 -15.54
C LEU A 285 9.07 3.58 -15.40
N GLY A 286 7.98 4.14 -14.88
CA GLY A 286 6.73 3.43 -14.68
C GLY A 286 5.73 4.17 -13.79
N SER A 287 5.15 3.49 -12.81
CA SER A 287 4.15 4.09 -11.89
C SER A 287 4.75 4.42 -10.53
N SER A 288 4.10 5.35 -9.83
CA SER A 288 4.40 5.78 -8.47
C SER A 288 3.22 5.51 -7.54
N TRP A 289 3.47 4.84 -6.42
CA TRP A 289 2.44 4.38 -5.48
C TRP A 289 2.56 5.06 -4.12
N PRO A 290 1.49 5.69 -3.60
CA PRO A 290 1.42 6.09 -2.20
C PRO A 290 1.55 4.84 -1.32
N ASP A 291 2.55 4.86 -0.43
CA ASP A 291 2.88 3.73 0.44
C ASP A 291 2.37 3.97 1.86
N LEU A 292 1.41 3.14 2.29
CA LEU A 292 0.87 3.12 3.64
C LEU A 292 1.76 2.36 4.62
N ASP A 293 2.99 2.05 4.23
CA ASP A 293 3.99 1.32 5.02
C ASP A 293 3.72 -0.20 5.08
N MET A 294 4.63 -0.89 5.75
CA MET A 294 4.62 -2.33 5.95
C MET A 294 3.39 -2.81 6.74
N LEU A 295 3.13 -4.12 6.65
CA LEU A 295 2.03 -4.78 7.33
C LEU A 295 2.58 -5.49 8.60
N PRO A 296 2.39 -4.91 9.81
CA PRO A 296 2.87 -5.45 11.08
C PRO A 296 1.96 -6.60 11.55
N LEU A 297 1.98 -7.69 10.78
CA LEU A 297 1.17 -8.89 10.96
C LEU A 297 2.07 -10.09 11.33
N GLY A 298 1.53 -11.09 12.02
CA GLY A 298 2.28 -12.30 12.37
C GLY A 298 3.25 -12.11 13.52
N TRP A 299 4.43 -12.74 13.44
CA TRP A 299 5.46 -12.73 14.49
C TRP A 299 6.49 -11.61 14.27
N LEU A 300 6.65 -10.76 15.28
CA LEU A 300 7.24 -9.41 15.22
C LEU A 300 8.21 -9.16 16.41
N THR A 301 8.90 -8.02 16.37
CA THR A 301 9.65 -7.40 17.46
C THR A 301 9.08 -6.02 17.81
N ASP A 302 9.67 -5.35 18.80
CA ASP A 302 9.33 -3.98 19.18
C ASP A 302 10.18 -2.94 18.42
N PRO A 303 9.65 -1.72 18.19
CA PRO A 303 10.39 -0.65 17.54
C PRO A 303 11.72 -0.38 18.26
N GLY A 304 12.82 -0.30 17.50
CA GLY A 304 14.15 -0.04 18.04
C GLY A 304 14.76 -1.18 18.85
N SER A 305 14.15 -2.38 18.84
CA SER A 305 14.70 -3.54 19.52
C SER A 305 16.06 -3.96 18.97
N ASN A 306 16.94 -4.42 19.85
CA ASN A 306 18.24 -5.04 19.52
C ASN A 306 18.18 -6.58 19.52
N GLU A 307 16.97 -7.13 19.63
CA GLU A 307 16.69 -8.56 19.56
C GLU A 307 15.29 -8.80 18.98
N GLY A 308 14.99 -10.06 18.67
CA GLY A 308 13.70 -10.47 18.14
C GLY A 308 13.84 -11.26 16.85
N PRO A 309 12.72 -11.69 16.26
CA PRO A 309 11.34 -11.43 16.68
C PRO A 309 10.92 -12.21 17.94
N HIS A 310 10.08 -11.62 18.79
CA HIS A 310 9.71 -12.18 20.11
C HIS A 310 8.22 -12.11 20.49
N ARG A 311 7.34 -11.57 19.66
CA ARG A 311 5.90 -11.51 19.98
C ARG A 311 5.00 -11.62 18.75
N MET A 312 3.73 -11.95 18.95
CA MET A 312 2.71 -11.77 17.90
C MET A 312 2.32 -10.29 17.78
N SER A 313 1.81 -9.91 16.61
CA SER A 313 1.08 -8.66 16.38
C SER A 313 -0.01 -8.44 17.43
N ARG A 314 -0.08 -7.23 17.96
CA ARG A 314 -1.08 -6.78 18.94
C ARG A 314 -2.42 -6.42 18.29
N LEU A 315 -2.48 -6.36 16.97
CA LEU A 315 -3.74 -6.19 16.24
C LEU A 315 -4.61 -7.43 16.36
N SER A 316 -5.87 -7.25 16.73
CA SER A 316 -6.87 -8.30 16.63
C SER A 316 -7.11 -8.69 15.16
N LEU A 317 -7.60 -9.91 14.91
CA LEU A 317 -7.86 -10.38 13.55
C LEU A 317 -8.80 -9.45 12.75
N ASP A 318 -9.74 -8.78 13.41
CA ASP A 318 -10.63 -7.80 12.75
C ASP A 318 -9.89 -6.51 12.36
N GLU A 319 -8.93 -6.07 13.16
CA GLU A 319 -8.05 -4.94 12.84
C GLU A 319 -7.09 -5.29 11.70
N GLN A 320 -6.52 -6.49 11.71
CA GLN A 320 -5.67 -7.00 10.61
C GLN A 320 -6.45 -7.09 9.28
N LYS A 321 -7.68 -7.62 9.32
CA LYS A 321 -8.59 -7.61 8.14
C LYS A 321 -8.88 -6.21 7.66
N THR A 322 -9.08 -5.28 8.58
CA THR A 322 -9.37 -3.87 8.29
C THR A 322 -8.17 -3.22 7.59
N GLN A 323 -6.98 -3.41 8.14
CA GLN A 323 -5.72 -2.93 7.58
C GLN A 323 -5.50 -3.46 6.17
N MET A 324 -5.50 -4.79 5.99
CA MET A 324 -5.29 -5.42 4.69
C MET A 324 -6.31 -4.96 3.64
N THR A 325 -7.56 -4.75 4.05
CA THR A 325 -8.59 -4.24 3.15
C THR A 325 -8.35 -2.78 2.77
N LEU A 326 -7.95 -1.92 3.70
CA LEU A 326 -7.63 -0.52 3.41
C LEU A 326 -6.40 -0.42 2.49
N TRP A 327 -5.32 -1.15 2.75
CA TRP A 327 -4.13 -1.17 1.89
C TRP A 327 -4.47 -1.63 0.47
N SER A 328 -5.33 -2.64 0.35
CA SER A 328 -5.81 -3.11 -0.95
C SER A 328 -6.63 -2.04 -1.66
N MET A 329 -7.59 -1.42 -0.96
CA MET A 329 -8.44 -0.36 -1.50
C MET A 329 -7.66 0.92 -1.81
N ALA A 330 -6.58 1.23 -1.11
CA ALA A 330 -5.70 2.35 -1.44
C ALA A 330 -4.71 2.01 -2.56
N ARG A 331 -4.61 0.73 -2.94
CA ARG A 331 -3.57 0.19 -3.83
C ARG A 331 -2.15 0.53 -3.34
N SER A 332 -1.97 0.48 -2.02
CA SER A 332 -0.65 0.59 -1.39
C SER A 332 0.23 -0.60 -1.79
N PRO A 333 1.56 -0.45 -1.86
CA PRO A 333 2.46 -1.60 -1.80
C PRO A 333 2.10 -2.51 -0.60
N LEU A 334 2.29 -3.82 -0.76
CA LEU A 334 2.01 -4.81 0.29
C LEU A 334 3.32 -5.47 0.71
N MET A 335 4.00 -4.86 1.69
CA MET A 335 5.22 -5.41 2.29
C MET A 335 4.87 -6.07 3.62
N PHE A 336 4.91 -7.41 3.68
CA PHE A 336 4.72 -8.14 4.93
C PHE A 336 5.94 -7.94 5.85
N GLY A 337 5.72 -7.54 7.12
CA GLY A 337 6.80 -7.30 8.08
C GLY A 337 7.11 -8.47 9.01
N GLY A 338 6.21 -9.46 9.10
CA GLY A 338 6.33 -10.59 10.02
C GLY A 338 7.37 -11.64 9.61
N ASP A 339 7.81 -12.43 10.57
CA ASP A 339 8.71 -13.57 10.33
C ASP A 339 7.97 -14.70 9.61
N MET A 340 8.35 -14.95 8.36
CA MET A 340 7.79 -16.00 7.50
C MET A 340 7.93 -17.39 8.10
N ARG A 341 8.94 -17.63 8.95
CA ARG A 341 9.16 -18.91 9.66
C ARG A 341 8.02 -19.24 10.63
N LYS A 342 7.27 -18.22 11.06
CA LYS A 342 6.12 -18.33 11.97
C LYS A 342 4.82 -17.80 11.34
N LEU A 343 4.73 -17.82 10.00
CA LEU A 343 3.50 -17.44 9.31
C LEU A 343 2.36 -18.43 9.59
N ASP A 344 1.36 -17.98 10.35
CA ASP A 344 0.15 -18.76 10.65
C ASP A 344 -0.90 -18.73 9.52
N ASP A 345 -1.87 -19.66 9.58
CA ASP A 345 -2.89 -19.84 8.55
C ASP A 345 -3.82 -18.62 8.41
N ALA A 346 -4.11 -17.92 9.52
CA ALA A 346 -4.99 -16.75 9.51
C ALA A 346 -4.34 -15.59 8.75
N THR A 347 -3.07 -15.31 9.04
CA THR A 347 -2.25 -14.29 8.40
C THR A 347 -1.99 -14.66 6.94
N TYR A 348 -1.66 -15.92 6.66
CA TYR A 348 -1.52 -16.43 5.30
C TYR A 348 -2.81 -16.22 4.49
N GLY A 349 -3.98 -16.51 5.06
CA GLY A 349 -5.28 -16.31 4.40
C GLY A 349 -5.59 -14.84 4.09
N LEU A 350 -5.07 -13.89 4.87
CA LEU A 350 -5.18 -12.46 4.58
C LEU A 350 -4.27 -12.05 3.41
N LEU A 351 -2.99 -12.45 3.47
CA LEU A 351 -1.98 -12.12 2.46
C LEU A 351 -2.30 -12.74 1.08
N THR A 352 -2.96 -13.90 1.06
CA THR A 352 -3.27 -14.63 -0.17
C THR A 352 -4.71 -14.47 -0.65
N ASN A 353 -5.50 -13.61 -0.01
CA ASN A 353 -6.91 -13.44 -0.38
C ASN A 353 -7.04 -12.92 -1.83
N PRO A 354 -7.58 -13.71 -2.76
CA PRO A 354 -7.55 -13.38 -4.18
C PRO A 354 -8.36 -12.12 -4.52
N ILE A 355 -9.38 -11.78 -3.72
CA ILE A 355 -10.19 -10.58 -3.92
C ILE A 355 -9.40 -9.34 -3.52
N LEU A 356 -8.73 -9.37 -2.36
CA LEU A 356 -7.93 -8.24 -1.88
C LEU A 356 -6.76 -7.97 -2.82
N LEU A 357 -6.07 -9.03 -3.26
CA LEU A 357 -5.00 -8.92 -4.24
C LEU A 357 -5.50 -8.42 -5.61
N GLU A 358 -6.68 -8.87 -6.07
CA GLU A 358 -7.30 -8.34 -7.30
C GLU A 358 -7.58 -6.85 -7.19
N ILE A 359 -8.11 -6.39 -6.06
CA ILE A 359 -8.36 -4.96 -5.79
C ILE A 359 -7.03 -4.22 -5.85
N ASN A 360 -6.06 -4.61 -5.01
CA ASN A 360 -4.76 -3.95 -4.91
C ASN A 360 -4.07 -3.80 -6.28
N SER A 361 -3.97 -4.90 -7.03
CA SER A 361 -3.23 -4.93 -8.28
C SER A 361 -4.02 -4.32 -9.43
N PHE A 362 -5.33 -4.57 -9.54
CA PHE A 362 -6.03 -4.38 -10.82
C PHE A 362 -7.23 -3.45 -10.76
N SER A 363 -7.60 -2.91 -9.60
CA SER A 363 -8.71 -1.97 -9.56
C SER A 363 -8.32 -0.56 -9.98
N SER A 364 -9.31 0.25 -10.34
CA SER A 364 -9.17 1.67 -10.65
C SER A 364 -10.27 2.49 -9.97
N ASN A 365 -10.12 3.81 -9.99
CA ASN A 365 -11.06 4.75 -9.35
C ASN A 365 -11.31 4.43 -7.86
N ASN A 366 -10.26 3.96 -7.21
CA ASN A 366 -10.20 3.70 -5.78
C ASN A 366 -10.33 5.02 -5.02
N LYS A 367 -11.38 5.17 -4.23
CA LYS A 367 -11.61 6.39 -3.44
C LYS A 367 -12.54 6.14 -2.27
N GLU A 368 -12.40 6.98 -1.24
CA GLU A 368 -13.40 7.08 -0.20
C GLU A 368 -14.69 7.66 -0.79
N ALA A 369 -15.82 7.05 -0.46
CA ALA A 369 -17.16 7.56 -0.69
C ALA A 369 -17.76 7.92 0.69
N ILE A 370 -18.22 9.16 0.88
CA ILE A 370 -18.83 9.57 2.15
C ILE A 370 -20.33 9.84 1.96
N SER A 371 -21.18 8.93 2.46
CA SER A 371 -22.19 9.21 3.50
C SER A 371 -23.15 8.03 3.73
N LEU A 372 -23.22 7.56 4.98
CA LEU A 372 -24.34 6.83 5.57
C LEU A 372 -24.73 7.54 6.86
N TYR A 373 -25.89 8.19 6.90
CA TYR A 373 -26.33 8.95 8.07
C TYR A 373 -26.61 8.02 9.26
N TYR A 374 -26.01 8.31 10.41
CA TYR A 374 -26.35 7.69 11.70
C TYR A 374 -27.53 8.45 12.32
N LYS A 375 -28.66 7.78 12.58
CA LYS A 375 -29.69 8.25 13.52
C LYS A 375 -30.05 7.10 14.45
N HIS A 376 -29.95 7.34 15.75
CA HIS A 376 -29.99 6.30 16.78
C HIS A 376 -31.41 5.70 16.90
N ILE A 377 -31.66 4.51 16.35
CA ILE A 377 -32.91 3.74 16.59
C ILE A 377 -32.59 2.23 16.66
N GLY A 378 -33.20 1.50 17.61
CA GLY A 378 -33.05 0.06 17.92
C GLY A 378 -33.28 -0.96 16.77
N PRO A 379 -33.01 -2.27 17.02
CA PRO A 379 -32.19 -3.26 16.26
C PRO A 379 -32.74 -3.73 14.90
N THR A 380 -31.88 -3.82 13.87
CA THR A 380 -31.77 -4.85 12.79
C THR A 380 -30.62 -4.44 11.81
N ILE A 381 -29.92 -5.41 11.20
CA ILE A 381 -28.65 -5.26 10.46
C ILE A 381 -28.80 -5.65 8.97
N LEU A 382 -28.08 -4.99 8.04
CA LEU A 382 -28.05 -5.23 6.59
C LEU A 382 -26.60 -5.15 6.05
N GLY A 383 -26.21 -6.02 5.11
CA GLY A 383 -24.93 -5.99 4.39
C GLY A 383 -25.06 -6.46 2.93
N ALA A 384 -24.36 -5.86 1.97
CA ALA A 384 -24.46 -6.24 0.56
C ALA A 384 -23.36 -7.25 0.16
N ARG A 385 -23.72 -8.30 -0.60
CA ARG A 385 -22.78 -9.29 -1.17
C ARG A 385 -23.22 -9.60 -2.61
N SER A 386 -22.27 -9.63 -3.55
CA SER A 386 -22.50 -10.12 -4.92
C SER A 386 -22.33 -11.64 -5.00
N GLU A 387 -23.19 -12.31 -5.76
CA GLU A 387 -22.98 -13.68 -6.25
C GLU A 387 -23.26 -13.68 -7.75
N PHE A 388 -22.32 -14.17 -8.56
CA PHE A 388 -22.52 -14.43 -9.98
C PHE A 388 -22.76 -15.93 -10.17
N SER A 389 -23.84 -16.32 -10.86
CA SER A 389 -24.00 -17.67 -11.39
C SER A 389 -23.92 -17.62 -12.92
N ASN A 390 -23.02 -18.43 -13.49
CA ASN A 390 -22.92 -18.67 -14.93
C ASN A 390 -23.83 -19.86 -15.26
N GLU A 391 -24.90 -19.66 -16.03
CA GLU A 391 -25.60 -20.76 -16.69
C GLU A 391 -25.27 -20.80 -18.20
N LYS A 392 -24.47 -21.84 -18.53
CA LYS A 392 -24.27 -22.55 -19.80
C LYS A 392 -24.65 -21.85 -21.12
N LEU A 393 -23.61 -21.54 -21.90
CA LEU A 393 -23.68 -21.40 -23.36
C LEU A 393 -24.19 -22.69 -24.02
N LYS A 394 -25.23 -22.57 -24.86
CA LYS A 394 -25.49 -23.48 -25.98
C LYS A 394 -25.10 -22.76 -27.28
N ARG A 395 -24.27 -23.42 -28.10
CA ARG A 395 -23.92 -23.00 -29.48
C ARG A 395 -25.06 -23.30 -30.45
N ARG A 396 -25.34 -22.32 -31.33
CA ARG A 396 -25.83 -22.40 -32.72
C ARG A 396 -25.49 -21.02 -33.31
N GLY A 397 -24.67 -20.88 -34.35
CA GLY A 397 -24.92 -21.24 -35.76
C GLY A 397 -24.91 -19.91 -36.54
N ASP A 398 -24.22 -19.87 -37.67
CA ASP A 398 -23.75 -18.67 -38.40
C ASP A 398 -24.79 -17.55 -38.65
N GLU A 399 -24.35 -16.30 -38.45
CA GLU A 399 -24.48 -15.11 -39.32
C GLU A 399 -24.26 -13.83 -38.50
N GLY A 400 -23.44 -12.90 -39.02
CA GLY A 400 -22.94 -11.75 -38.27
C GLY A 400 -23.99 -10.67 -38.01
N VAL A 401 -24.04 -10.15 -36.78
CA VAL A 401 -24.74 -8.89 -36.44
C VAL A 401 -24.01 -8.17 -35.28
N ALA A 402 -24.00 -6.84 -35.36
CA ALA A 402 -23.34 -5.83 -34.55
C ALA A 402 -23.40 -5.99 -33.01
N TYR A 403 -22.30 -5.58 -32.36
CA TYR A 403 -22.17 -5.44 -30.92
C TYR A 403 -22.94 -4.22 -30.40
N SER A 404 -24.05 -4.46 -29.69
CA SER A 404 -24.61 -3.52 -28.73
C SER A 404 -25.17 -4.28 -27.52
N GLY A 405 -24.30 -4.57 -26.56
CA GLY A 405 -24.70 -5.15 -25.27
C GLY A 405 -24.58 -4.11 -24.15
N LYS A 406 -25.63 -3.33 -23.90
CA LYS A 406 -25.83 -2.63 -22.62
C LYS A 406 -26.06 -3.70 -21.54
N TYR A 407 -25.21 -3.75 -20.52
CA TYR A 407 -25.41 -4.63 -19.37
C TYR A 407 -25.47 -3.82 -18.06
N GLU A 408 -26.65 -3.89 -17.43
CA GLU A 408 -27.06 -3.23 -16.19
C GLU A 408 -26.59 -4.03 -14.96
N GLY A 409 -25.83 -3.38 -14.06
CA GLY A 409 -25.31 -4.00 -12.85
C GLY A 409 -26.38 -4.19 -11.78
N LYS A 410 -26.93 -5.40 -11.67
CA LYS A 410 -27.94 -5.79 -10.67
C LYS A 410 -27.31 -6.50 -9.45
N PHE A 411 -27.71 -6.14 -8.23
CA PHE A 411 -27.14 -6.55 -6.94
C PHE A 411 -28.19 -7.09 -5.97
N HIS A 412 -27.80 -8.01 -5.09
CA HIS A 412 -28.59 -8.41 -3.92
C HIS A 412 -28.13 -7.66 -2.65
N LEU A 413 -29.07 -7.24 -1.82
CA LEU A 413 -28.81 -6.71 -0.48
C LEU A 413 -29.11 -7.79 0.55
N ARG A 414 -28.12 -8.28 1.32
CA ARG A 414 -28.25 -9.45 2.22
C ARG A 414 -28.41 -9.08 3.70
N ALA A 415 -28.96 -10.01 4.47
CA ALA A 415 -28.89 -9.96 5.93
C ALA A 415 -27.54 -10.51 6.43
N ARG A 416 -27.02 -9.96 7.55
CA ARG A 416 -25.63 -10.15 8.02
C ARG A 416 -25.20 -11.57 8.38
N ASN A 417 -26.12 -12.49 8.68
CA ASN A 417 -25.76 -13.76 9.31
C ASN A 417 -25.45 -14.91 8.33
N GLY A 418 -25.18 -14.64 7.05
CA GLY A 418 -24.85 -15.72 6.10
C GLY A 418 -26.01 -16.68 5.80
N ASP A 419 -27.20 -16.45 6.37
CA ASP A 419 -28.38 -17.34 6.30
C ASP A 419 -29.03 -17.43 4.91
N GLY A 420 -28.42 -16.88 3.86
CA GLY A 420 -28.97 -16.98 2.50
C GLY A 420 -30.23 -16.14 2.27
N PHE A 421 -30.47 -15.07 3.04
CA PHE A 421 -31.62 -14.17 2.88
C PHE A 421 -31.24 -12.79 2.30
N CYS A 422 -32.05 -12.33 1.35
CA CYS A 422 -31.92 -11.09 0.60
C CYS A 422 -33.11 -10.17 0.85
N PHE A 423 -32.90 -8.86 0.71
CA PHE A 423 -33.92 -7.84 0.86
C PHE A 423 -34.89 -7.91 -0.31
N ASP A 424 -36.16 -8.14 0.00
CA ASP A 424 -37.21 -8.43 -0.95
C ASP A 424 -38.27 -7.32 -0.93
N THR A 425 -38.50 -6.73 -2.10
CA THR A 425 -39.40 -5.60 -2.32
C THR A 425 -40.80 -6.01 -2.82
N SER A 426 -41.16 -7.30 -2.74
CA SER A 426 -42.46 -7.80 -3.17
C SER A 426 -43.61 -7.22 -2.33
N SER A 427 -44.51 -6.51 -3.00
CA SER A 427 -45.72 -5.95 -2.39
C SER A 427 -46.87 -6.97 -2.25
N LYS A 428 -46.70 -8.19 -2.78
CA LYS A 428 -47.77 -9.20 -2.92
C LYS A 428 -47.83 -10.26 -1.81
N ARG A 429 -46.93 -10.24 -0.83
CA ARG A 429 -47.02 -11.17 0.32
C ARG A 429 -47.96 -10.59 1.38
N ARG A 430 -49.06 -11.29 1.71
CA ARG A 430 -49.91 -10.94 2.87
C ARG A 430 -49.10 -11.19 4.15
N LEU A 431 -48.41 -10.15 4.62
CA LEU A 431 -47.66 -10.17 5.87
C LEU A 431 -48.62 -10.08 7.06
N THR A 432 -48.42 -10.98 8.03
CA THR A 432 -49.12 -10.93 9.32
C THR A 432 -48.76 -9.65 10.09
N SER A 433 -49.59 -9.22 11.04
CA SER A 433 -49.36 -8.00 11.84
C SER A 433 -48.04 -8.01 12.63
N LYS A 434 -47.47 -9.20 12.88
CA LYS A 434 -46.13 -9.39 13.46
C LYS A 434 -45.00 -9.19 12.45
N GLU A 435 -45.19 -9.56 11.18
CA GLU A 435 -44.16 -9.48 10.12
C GLU A 435 -44.04 -8.09 9.49
N ARG A 436 -45.12 -7.28 9.48
CA ARG A 436 -45.08 -5.87 9.01
C ARG A 436 -44.13 -4.96 9.80
N LYS A 437 -43.59 -5.43 10.93
CA LYS A 437 -42.63 -4.71 11.78
C LYS A 437 -41.16 -4.95 11.38
N ARG A 438 -40.87 -5.80 10.38
CA ARG A 438 -39.53 -6.06 9.84
C ARG A 438 -39.52 -5.78 8.34
N ALA A 439 -38.43 -5.21 7.83
CA ALA A 439 -38.13 -5.23 6.39
C ALA A 439 -38.25 -6.68 5.87
N SER A 440 -38.85 -6.89 4.69
CA SER A 440 -39.07 -8.24 4.15
C SER A 440 -37.75 -8.80 3.64
N PHE A 441 -37.27 -9.84 4.32
CA PHE A 441 -36.15 -10.65 3.89
C PHE A 441 -36.66 -12.04 3.55
N SER A 442 -36.24 -12.57 2.41
CA SER A 442 -36.56 -13.93 1.95
C SER A 442 -35.31 -14.59 1.41
N PRO A 443 -35.30 -15.92 1.25
CA PRO A 443 -34.15 -16.60 0.67
C PRO A 443 -33.76 -15.94 -0.65
N CYS A 444 -32.47 -15.70 -0.82
CA CYS A 444 -31.89 -15.03 -1.96
C CYS A 444 -32.23 -15.79 -3.24
N ARG A 445 -32.98 -15.13 -4.13
CA ARG A 445 -33.35 -15.64 -5.43
C ARG A 445 -33.08 -14.55 -6.46
N PRO A 446 -32.69 -14.90 -7.70
CA PRO A 446 -32.47 -13.94 -8.78
C PRO A 446 -33.80 -13.39 -9.32
N ASP A 447 -34.64 -12.88 -8.42
CA ASP A 447 -35.96 -12.34 -8.72
C ASP A 447 -35.89 -10.80 -8.72
N THR A 448 -36.62 -10.14 -9.62
CA THR A 448 -36.51 -8.68 -9.84
C THR A 448 -36.87 -7.83 -8.60
N ASN A 449 -37.68 -8.35 -7.69
CA ASN A 449 -37.97 -7.79 -6.36
C ASN A 449 -36.80 -7.87 -5.37
N GLN A 450 -35.73 -8.61 -5.68
CA GLN A 450 -34.51 -8.68 -4.87
C GLN A 450 -33.28 -8.08 -5.57
N MET A 451 -33.42 -7.69 -6.85
CA MET A 451 -32.35 -7.09 -7.66
C MET A 451 -32.33 -5.56 -7.56
N TRP A 452 -31.18 -4.99 -7.23
CA TRP A 452 -30.95 -3.54 -7.12
C TRP A 452 -29.92 -3.10 -8.14
N GLU A 453 -30.18 -2.05 -8.90
CA GLU A 453 -29.30 -1.51 -9.93
C GLU A 453 -28.55 -0.29 -9.43
N LEU A 454 -27.22 -0.26 -9.56
CA LEU A 454 -26.45 0.93 -9.22
C LEU A 454 -26.32 1.83 -10.45
N SER A 455 -26.94 3.01 -10.40
CA SER A 455 -26.83 4.03 -11.43
C SER A 455 -25.49 4.79 -11.35
N GLU A 456 -25.11 5.45 -12.44
CA GLU A 456 -23.87 6.24 -12.54
C GLU A 456 -23.78 7.38 -11.53
N ASN A 457 -24.93 7.89 -11.04
CA ASN A 457 -25.00 8.93 -10.01
C ASN A 457 -24.94 8.40 -8.56
N GLY A 458 -24.64 7.11 -8.37
CA GLY A 458 -24.49 6.50 -7.05
C GLY A 458 -25.82 6.12 -6.36
N THR A 459 -26.90 5.99 -7.12
CA THR A 459 -28.21 5.59 -6.59
C THR A 459 -28.46 4.10 -6.86
N LEU A 460 -28.84 3.34 -5.84
CA LEU A 460 -29.31 1.96 -5.98
C LEU A 460 -30.82 1.95 -6.21
N VAL A 461 -31.29 1.38 -7.31
CA VAL A 461 -32.69 1.37 -7.71
C VAL A 461 -33.19 -0.06 -7.87
N ASN A 462 -34.28 -0.44 -7.21
CA ASN A 462 -34.93 -1.72 -7.46
C ASN A 462 -35.99 -1.55 -8.56
N GLY A 463 -35.72 -2.10 -9.75
CA GLY A 463 -36.60 -1.97 -10.92
C GLY A 463 -38.00 -2.56 -10.75
N TYR A 464 -38.21 -3.48 -9.80
CA TYR A 464 -39.52 -4.07 -9.52
C TYR A 464 -40.44 -3.17 -8.68
N SER A 465 -39.90 -2.50 -7.66
CA SER A 465 -40.67 -1.69 -6.71
C SER A 465 -40.61 -0.19 -6.99
N GLY A 466 -39.65 0.26 -7.80
CA GLY A 466 -39.36 1.67 -8.03
C GLY A 466 -38.73 2.37 -6.81
N LEU A 467 -38.24 1.59 -5.83
CA LEU A 467 -37.53 2.10 -4.66
C LEU A 467 -36.10 2.48 -5.05
N CYS A 468 -35.64 3.65 -4.59
CA CYS A 468 -34.29 4.15 -4.82
C CYS A 468 -33.56 4.49 -3.50
N ALA A 469 -32.25 4.25 -3.44
CA ALA A 469 -31.37 4.57 -2.33
C ALA A 469 -30.13 5.33 -2.83
N SER A 470 -30.06 6.64 -2.54
CA SER A 470 -28.99 7.52 -3.03
C SER A 470 -27.78 7.53 -2.09
N ILE A 471 -26.57 7.40 -2.63
CA ILE A 471 -25.31 7.71 -1.92
C ILE A 471 -24.90 9.13 -2.33
N LYS A 472 -25.07 10.12 -1.44
CA LYS A 472 -24.73 11.53 -1.74
C LYS A 472 -23.28 11.83 -1.36
N ALA A 473 -22.49 12.35 -2.30
CA ALA A 473 -21.19 12.95 -2.03
C ALA A 473 -21.37 14.40 -1.51
N THR A 474 -20.78 14.72 -0.36
CA THR A 474 -20.74 16.09 0.20
C THR A 474 -19.31 16.54 0.44
N LYS A 475 -19.00 17.81 0.14
CA LYS A 475 -17.73 18.46 0.51
C LYS A 475 -17.60 18.54 2.04
N ALA A 476 -16.37 18.40 2.51
CA ALA A 476 -15.97 17.89 3.81
C ALA A 476 -16.41 18.69 5.05
N ASN A 477 -16.78 17.95 6.10
CA ASN A 477 -16.24 18.05 7.45
C ASN A 477 -16.51 16.71 8.16
N ALA A 478 -15.53 15.81 8.13
CA ALA A 478 -15.66 14.45 8.67
C ALA A 478 -15.58 14.47 10.20
N SER A 479 -16.62 14.00 10.88
CA SER A 479 -16.56 13.77 12.33
C SER A 479 -15.67 12.55 12.62
N PRO A 480 -14.77 12.61 13.61
CA PRO A 480 -13.74 11.59 13.91
C PRO A 480 -14.27 10.27 14.54
N GLY A 481 -15.50 9.87 14.19
CA GLY A 481 -16.15 8.65 14.71
C GLY A 481 -17.17 8.03 13.76
N GLY A 482 -17.15 8.39 12.48
CA GLY A 482 -18.12 7.95 11.47
C GLY A 482 -17.83 6.59 10.83
N ILE A 483 -18.85 6.06 10.15
CA ILE A 483 -18.71 4.96 9.19
C ILE A 483 -18.03 5.52 7.94
N ARG A 484 -16.92 4.92 7.53
CA ARG A 484 -16.22 5.21 6.28
C ARG A 484 -16.59 4.18 5.22
N SER A 485 -16.60 4.59 3.96
CA SER A 485 -16.80 3.67 2.85
C SER A 485 -15.81 3.92 1.72
N TRP A 486 -15.35 2.85 1.09
CA TRP A 486 -14.44 2.91 -0.04
C TRP A 486 -15.04 2.17 -1.22
N ILE A 487 -14.84 2.70 -2.43
CA ILE A 487 -15.27 2.05 -3.67
C ILE A 487 -14.08 1.89 -4.62
N ALA A 488 -14.12 0.82 -5.41
CA ALA A 488 -13.14 0.57 -6.47
C ALA A 488 -13.78 -0.16 -7.66
N ALA A 489 -13.24 0.07 -8.86
CA ALA A 489 -13.67 -0.56 -10.10
C ALA A 489 -12.71 -1.70 -10.44
N GLY A 490 -13.17 -2.94 -10.46
CA GLY A 490 -12.38 -4.10 -10.89
C GLY A 490 -12.45 -4.34 -12.40
N LYS A 491 -11.70 -5.36 -12.86
CA LYS A 491 -11.78 -5.84 -14.24
C LYS A 491 -13.18 -6.37 -14.57
N LYS A 492 -13.56 -6.33 -15.86
CA LYS A 492 -14.83 -6.88 -16.38
C LYS A 492 -16.08 -6.31 -15.68
N GLY A 493 -16.06 -5.04 -15.30
CA GLY A 493 -17.22 -4.36 -14.70
C GLY A 493 -17.48 -4.66 -13.22
N LYS A 494 -16.60 -5.41 -12.53
CA LYS A 494 -16.71 -5.64 -11.08
C LYS A 494 -16.66 -4.30 -10.32
N ARG A 495 -17.44 -4.18 -9.25
CA ARG A 495 -17.38 -3.05 -8.30
C ARG A 495 -17.14 -3.60 -6.91
N PHE A 496 -16.18 -3.00 -6.20
CA PHE A 496 -15.85 -3.33 -4.82
C PHE A 496 -16.32 -2.21 -3.91
N CYS A 497 -16.86 -2.58 -2.75
CA CYS A 497 -17.29 -1.65 -1.71
C CYS A 497 -16.81 -2.17 -0.35
N PHE A 498 -16.13 -1.32 0.40
CA PHE A 498 -15.66 -1.60 1.74
C PHE A 498 -16.30 -0.62 2.72
N LEU A 499 -16.80 -1.12 3.85
CA LEU A 499 -17.46 -0.34 4.90
C LEU A 499 -16.77 -0.62 6.23
N VAL A 500 -16.35 0.43 6.92
CA VAL A 500 -15.60 0.30 8.17
C VAL A 500 -15.96 1.40 9.16
N GLY A 501 -16.04 1.04 10.43
CA GLY A 501 -16.14 2.03 11.51
C GLY A 501 -14.75 2.46 11.95
N ALA A 502 -14.50 3.76 12.09
CA ALA A 502 -13.22 4.30 12.53
C ALA A 502 -12.85 4.00 14.02
N ARG A 503 -13.61 3.14 14.70
CA ARG A 503 -13.33 2.62 16.05
C ARG A 503 -13.66 1.12 16.10
N PRO A 504 -13.04 0.32 16.98
CA PRO A 504 -13.46 -1.04 17.28
C PRO A 504 -14.92 -0.99 17.76
N LEU A 505 -15.83 -1.32 16.85
CA LEU A 505 -17.23 -1.20 17.11
C LEU A 505 -17.65 -2.35 18.02
N LYS A 506 -17.93 -2.07 19.30
CA LYS A 506 -18.59 -3.02 20.21
C LYS A 506 -19.99 -3.46 19.74
N ARG A 507 -20.49 -2.92 18.61
CA ARG A 507 -21.84 -3.14 18.08
C ARG A 507 -21.87 -3.16 16.54
N PRO A 508 -22.76 -3.95 15.91
CA PRO A 508 -22.95 -3.97 14.46
C PRO A 508 -23.22 -2.58 13.85
N LEU A 509 -22.62 -2.30 12.70
CA LEU A 509 -22.96 -1.17 11.83
C LEU A 509 -24.40 -1.26 11.34
N ARG A 510 -25.06 -0.10 11.21
CA ARG A 510 -26.38 0.04 10.61
C ARG A 510 -26.37 1.05 9.48
N LEU A 511 -26.88 0.61 8.34
CA LEU A 511 -27.16 1.43 7.17
C LEU A 511 -28.52 2.14 7.38
N LEU A 512 -28.56 3.47 7.38
CA LEU A 512 -29.81 4.24 7.44
C LEU A 512 -29.94 5.10 6.17
N VAL A 513 -30.99 4.85 5.39
CA VAL A 513 -31.37 5.63 4.21
C VAL A 513 -32.26 6.78 4.70
N ARG A 514 -31.90 8.06 4.48
CA ARG A 514 -32.65 9.22 5.02
C ARG A 514 -33.69 9.79 4.05
N GLY A 515 -34.94 9.76 4.53
CA GLY A 515 -35.97 10.80 4.42
C GLY A 515 -36.87 10.65 5.66
N LEU A 516 -36.97 11.70 6.50
CA LEU A 516 -37.97 12.01 7.55
C LEU A 516 -37.37 12.80 8.76
N ASN A 517 -38.07 13.86 9.18
CA ASN A 517 -37.78 14.73 10.33
C ASN A 517 -38.46 14.22 11.64
N GLU A 518 -37.94 14.66 12.80
CA GLU A 518 -38.18 14.23 14.21
C GLU A 518 -39.50 14.70 14.87
N PRO A 519 -39.84 14.36 16.15
CA PRO A 519 -39.47 13.21 17.03
C PRO A 519 -40.64 12.53 17.83
N ARG A 520 -40.34 11.34 18.38
CA ARG A 520 -40.98 10.52 19.46
C ARG A 520 -42.27 9.69 19.21
N VAL A 521 -42.04 8.36 19.30
CA VAL A 521 -42.81 7.27 19.97
C VAL A 521 -44.15 6.77 19.36
N TRP A 522 -44.13 5.47 19.01
CA TRP A 522 -45.14 4.48 18.57
C TRP A 522 -45.56 4.36 17.07
N SER A 523 -45.45 3.10 16.60
CA SER A 523 -46.07 2.37 15.46
C SER A 523 -46.14 2.93 14.02
N ALA A 524 -45.35 2.28 13.14
CA ALA A 524 -45.59 1.86 11.74
C ALA A 524 -45.88 2.87 10.59
N SER A 525 -45.11 2.68 9.48
CA SER A 525 -45.32 3.04 8.04
C SER A 525 -44.86 4.47 7.63
N TYR A 526 -44.03 4.74 6.59
CA TYR A 526 -44.22 4.57 5.12
C TYR A 526 -42.88 4.67 4.31
N PHE A 527 -42.86 4.19 3.05
CA PHE A 527 -41.82 4.36 1.99
C PHE A 527 -42.39 5.18 0.79
N ALA A 528 -41.56 5.87 -0.01
CA ALA A 528 -41.98 6.67 -1.19
C ALA A 528 -41.49 6.11 -2.56
N LYS A 529 -42.25 6.37 -3.63
CA LYS A 529 -41.95 6.03 -5.05
C LYS A 529 -41.15 7.14 -5.74
N CYS A 530 -40.16 6.81 -6.57
CA CYS A 530 -39.37 7.80 -7.32
C CYS A 530 -40.15 8.24 -8.59
N LYS A 531 -40.32 9.55 -8.80
CA LYS A 531 -40.91 10.14 -10.04
C LYS A 531 -39.78 10.35 -11.03
N GLU A 532 -39.91 9.83 -12.25
CA GLU A 532 -39.04 10.18 -13.38
C GLU A 532 -39.27 11.66 -13.75
N HIS A 533 -38.18 12.43 -13.83
CA HIS A 533 -38.17 13.64 -14.64
C HIS A 533 -37.44 13.30 -15.94
N THR A 534 -38.21 13.03 -16.98
CA THR A 534 -37.72 13.08 -18.36
C THR A 534 -37.51 14.54 -18.73
N ALA A 535 -36.29 14.88 -19.13
CA ALA A 535 -36.02 16.11 -19.86
C ALA A 535 -36.67 15.96 -21.24
N ASP A 536 -37.66 16.80 -21.56
CA ASP A 536 -37.96 17.23 -22.92
C ASP A 536 -38.91 18.44 -22.91
N GLN A 537 -38.66 19.33 -23.88
CA GLN A 537 -39.43 20.53 -24.28
C GLN A 537 -39.08 21.87 -23.61
N LEU A 538 -37.96 22.44 -24.05
CA LEU A 538 -37.92 23.85 -24.45
C LEU A 538 -38.78 24.00 -25.72
N GLY A 539 -39.88 24.75 -25.64
CA GLY A 539 -40.71 25.08 -26.80
C GLY A 539 -41.90 25.96 -26.43
N GLY A 540 -41.77 27.26 -26.73
CA GLY A 540 -42.81 28.22 -27.10
C GLY A 540 -44.09 28.34 -26.26
N HIS A 541 -44.22 29.42 -25.50
CA HIS A 541 -44.92 30.65 -25.91
C HIS A 541 -44.67 31.79 -24.93
#